data_AF-A0A836VWZ6-F1
#
_entry.id   AF-A0A836VWZ6-F1
#
_cell.length_a   1.000
_cell.length_b   1.000
_cell.length_c   1.000
_cell.angle_alpha   90.00
_cell.angle_beta   90.00
_cell.angle_gamma   90.00
#
_symmetry.space_group_name_H-M   'P 1'
#
loop_
_entity.id
_entity.type
_entity.pdbx_description
1 polymer ?
#
loop_
_entity_poly.entity_id
_entity_poly.type
_entity_poly.pdbx_seq_one_letter_code
_entity_poly.pdbx_strand_id
1 'polypeptide(L)'
;MDRRDALQCLALALGAAAAGWIVRQGRANASSDLLRPPGAGSEPHFLARCIRCGQCVEACPSNVLHLADLTAGLSSGTPYLIARETPCDLCQGRSQMECIAACPTGALTPLADRRQVRMGLAVVDSTTCLPFNGVSCKACWHACPFPNEAIRLDERGRPI
;
A
#
# COMPACT_ATOMS: atom_id res chain seq x y z
N MET A 1 3.72 11.31 53.82
CA MET A 1 4.24 11.24 52.43
C MET A 1 5.52 12.03 52.39
N ASP A 2 6.63 11.35 52.17
CA ASP A 2 7.96 11.97 52.14
C ASP A 2 8.11 12.79 50.85
N ARG A 3 8.91 13.86 50.89
CA ARG A 3 9.16 14.73 49.73
C ARG A 3 9.75 13.94 48.56
N ARG A 4 10.48 12.86 48.89
CA ARG A 4 11.07 11.91 47.95
C ARG A 4 10.02 11.07 47.22
N ASP A 5 9.00 10.60 47.93
CA ASP A 5 7.89 9.83 47.33
C ASP A 5 7.10 10.70 46.35
N ALA A 6 6.84 11.96 46.71
CA ALA A 6 6.13 12.90 45.83
C ALA A 6 6.91 13.20 44.54
N LEU A 7 8.25 13.36 44.63
CA LEU A 7 9.11 13.56 43.47
C LEU A 7 9.20 12.31 42.59
N GLN A 8 9.25 11.11 43.20
CA GLN A 8 9.25 9.84 42.46
C GLN A 8 7.93 9.61 41.71
N CYS A 9 6.78 9.86 42.34
CA CYS A 9 5.49 9.77 41.67
C CYS A 9 5.36 10.76 40.50
N LEU A 10 5.84 12.00 40.66
CA LEU A 10 5.79 13.00 39.59
C LEU A 10 6.70 12.60 38.41
N ALA A 11 7.92 12.11 38.69
CA ALA A 11 8.84 11.64 37.67
C ALA A 11 8.29 10.44 36.88
N LEU A 12 7.66 9.48 37.56
CA LEU A 12 7.00 8.34 36.93
C LEU A 12 5.81 8.77 36.07
N ALA A 13 4.99 9.71 36.55
CA ALA A 13 3.85 10.23 35.80
C ALA A 13 4.28 10.98 34.53
N LEU A 14 5.31 11.83 34.63
CA LEU A 14 5.88 12.53 33.47
C LEU A 14 6.54 11.56 32.48
N GLY A 15 7.26 10.55 32.96
CA GLY A 15 7.85 9.51 32.11
C GLY A 15 6.80 8.69 31.36
N ALA A 16 5.73 8.27 32.05
CA ALA A 16 4.62 7.55 31.43
C ALA A 16 3.86 8.41 30.41
N ALA A 17 3.63 9.69 30.71
CA ALA A 17 2.98 10.62 29.79
C ALA A 17 3.84 10.88 28.53
N ALA A 18 5.15 11.07 28.69
CA ALA A 18 6.09 11.25 27.58
C ALA A 18 6.13 9.99 26.69
N ALA A 19 6.24 8.80 27.28
CA ALA A 19 6.20 7.54 26.55
C ALA A 19 4.87 7.35 25.80
N GLY A 20 3.74 7.65 26.45
CA GLY A 20 2.42 7.61 25.83
C GLY A 20 2.29 8.57 24.64
N TRP A 21 2.84 9.78 24.75
CA TRP A 21 2.83 10.77 23.67
C TRP A 21 3.71 10.38 22.47
N ILE A 22 4.90 9.80 22.73
CA ILE A 22 5.79 9.29 21.69
C ILE A 22 5.13 8.13 20.91
N VAL A 23 4.55 7.16 21.63
CA VAL A 23 3.85 6.02 21.01
C VAL A 23 2.65 6.49 20.19
N ARG A 24 1.91 7.49 20.68
CA ARG A 24 0.73 8.02 19.96
C ARG A 24 1.11 8.73 18.66
N GLN A 25 2.19 9.52 18.66
CA GLN A 25 2.67 10.19 17.44
C GLN A 25 3.22 9.21 16.41
N GLY A 26 3.94 8.17 16.85
CA GLY A 26 4.40 7.11 15.94
C GLY A 26 3.23 6.49 15.16
N ARG A 27 2.12 6.20 15.85
CA ARG A 27 0.90 5.66 15.21
C ARG A 27 0.21 6.65 14.25
N ALA A 28 0.24 7.95 14.54
CA ALA A 28 -0.38 8.95 13.68
C ALA A 28 0.37 9.18 12.35
N ASN A 29 1.68 8.92 12.32
CA ASN A 29 2.54 9.06 11.14
C ASN A 29 2.66 7.78 10.29
N ALA A 30 1.84 6.76 10.51
CA ALA A 30 1.69 5.70 9.52
C ALA A 30 0.94 6.30 8.32
N SER A 31 1.70 6.73 7.31
CA SER A 31 1.19 7.36 6.09
C SER A 31 0.14 6.45 5.43
N SER A 32 -1.14 6.78 5.62
CA SER A 32 -2.30 6.08 5.03
C SER A 32 -2.32 6.10 3.50
N ASP A 33 -1.44 6.89 2.89
CA ASP A 33 -1.48 7.23 1.47
C ASP A 33 -0.53 6.37 0.62
N LEU A 34 0.25 5.48 1.24
CA LEU A 34 1.14 4.59 0.51
C LEU A 34 0.39 3.38 -0.02
N LEU A 35 0.32 3.28 -1.35
CA LEU A 35 -0.27 2.14 -2.02
C LEU A 35 0.65 0.91 -1.86
N ARG A 36 0.15 -0.13 -1.21
CA ARG A 36 0.95 -1.32 -0.88
C ARG A 36 1.03 -2.32 -2.05
N PRO A 37 2.11 -3.13 -2.13
CA PRO A 37 2.21 -4.20 -3.11
C PRO A 37 1.10 -5.26 -2.95
N PRO A 38 0.87 -6.10 -3.99
CA PRO A 38 -0.02 -7.24 -3.89
C PRO A 38 0.28 -8.16 -2.69
N GLY A 39 -0.78 -8.64 -2.03
CA GLY A 39 -0.67 -9.53 -0.87
C GLY A 39 -0.42 -8.80 0.46
N ALA A 40 -0.24 -7.48 0.46
CA ALA A 40 -0.24 -6.71 1.69
C ALA A 40 -1.64 -6.79 2.34
N GLY A 41 -1.68 -7.26 3.59
CA GLY A 41 -2.91 -7.31 4.38
C GLY A 41 -3.29 -5.93 4.93
N SER A 42 -3.88 -5.91 6.12
CA SER A 42 -4.10 -4.64 6.83
C SER A 42 -2.76 -3.98 7.16
N GLU A 43 -2.73 -2.64 7.14
CA GLU A 43 -1.52 -1.87 7.40
C GLU A 43 -0.81 -2.26 8.72
N PRO A 44 -1.50 -2.44 9.87
CA PRO A 44 -0.84 -2.88 11.10
C PRO A 44 -0.22 -4.28 11.00
N HIS A 45 -0.87 -5.21 10.29
CA HIS A 45 -0.37 -6.57 10.12
C HIS A 45 0.87 -6.59 9.21
N PHE A 46 0.81 -5.83 8.12
CA PHE A 46 1.93 -5.64 7.21
C PHE A 46 3.13 -5.01 7.92
N LEU A 47 2.95 -3.90 8.63
CA LEU A 47 4.02 -3.20 9.35
C LEU A 47 4.65 -4.05 10.47
N ALA A 48 3.86 -4.93 11.11
CA ALA A 48 4.37 -5.84 12.13
C ALA A 48 5.26 -6.97 11.58
N ARG A 49 5.11 -7.33 10.29
CA ARG A 49 5.83 -8.44 9.66
C ARG A 49 6.93 -7.98 8.70
N CYS A 50 6.81 -6.78 8.14
CA CYS A 50 7.79 -6.28 7.19
C CYS A 50 9.11 -5.95 7.90
N ILE A 51 10.17 -6.69 7.55
CA ILE A 51 11.53 -6.45 8.06
C ILE A 51 12.33 -5.45 7.22
N ARG A 52 11.70 -4.79 6.25
CA ARG A 52 12.31 -3.74 5.42
C ARG A 52 13.56 -4.21 4.65
N CYS A 53 13.56 -5.46 4.20
CA CYS A 53 14.70 -6.05 3.49
C CYS A 53 14.83 -5.64 2.02
N GLY A 54 13.81 -5.04 1.41
CA GLY A 54 13.82 -4.61 0.00
C GLY A 54 13.72 -5.72 -1.04
N GLN A 55 13.70 -7.01 -0.67
CA GLN A 55 13.70 -8.11 -1.64
C GLN A 55 12.51 -8.12 -2.59
N CYS A 56 11.33 -7.68 -2.14
CA CYS A 56 10.16 -7.53 -3.01
C CYS A 56 10.34 -6.46 -4.08
N VAL A 57 11.11 -5.40 -3.79
CA VAL A 57 11.44 -4.32 -4.74
C VAL A 57 12.35 -4.86 -5.83
N GLU A 58 13.45 -5.51 -5.44
CA GLU A 58 14.41 -6.13 -6.36
C GLU A 58 13.78 -7.23 -7.23
N ALA A 59 12.85 -8.00 -6.68
CA ALA A 59 12.19 -9.09 -7.40
C ALA A 59 11.11 -8.60 -8.39
N CYS A 60 10.70 -7.33 -8.34
CA CYS A 60 9.60 -6.82 -9.14
C CYS A 60 10.01 -6.67 -10.63
N PRO A 61 9.47 -7.48 -11.56
CA PRO A 61 9.93 -7.45 -12.95
C PRO A 61 9.62 -6.14 -13.68
N SER A 62 8.54 -5.45 -13.28
CA SER A 62 8.11 -4.17 -13.83
C SER A 62 8.73 -2.97 -13.11
N ASN A 63 9.56 -3.21 -12.08
CA ASN A 63 10.28 -2.19 -11.30
C ASN A 63 9.39 -1.04 -10.80
N VAL A 64 8.15 -1.35 -10.38
CA VAL A 64 7.15 -0.36 -9.95
C VAL A 64 7.13 -0.12 -8.44
N LEU A 65 7.91 -0.90 -7.69
CA LEU A 65 7.96 -0.80 -6.24
C LEU A 65 9.13 0.11 -5.81
N HIS A 66 8.88 0.91 -4.78
CA HIS A 66 9.87 1.80 -4.18
C HIS A 66 9.91 1.58 -2.66
N LEU A 67 11.04 1.91 -2.04
CA LEU A 67 11.14 1.93 -0.58
C LEU A 67 10.77 3.33 -0.08
N ALA A 68 9.86 3.38 0.89
CA ALA A 68 9.48 4.63 1.53
C ALA A 68 10.68 5.24 2.27
N ASP A 69 10.85 6.55 2.17
CA ASP A 69 11.94 7.28 2.82
C ASP A 69 11.72 7.41 4.33
N LEU A 70 12.65 8.10 5.01
CA LEU A 70 12.61 8.32 6.46
C LEU A 70 11.47 9.26 6.91
N THR A 71 10.85 10.00 5.99
CA THR A 71 9.73 10.90 6.30
C THR A 71 8.41 10.14 6.44
N ALA A 72 8.33 8.92 5.92
CA ALA A 72 7.15 8.05 6.03
C ALA A 72 6.90 7.43 7.43
N GLY A 73 7.63 7.87 8.46
CA GLY A 73 7.40 7.47 9.84
C GLY A 73 7.52 5.95 10.06
N LEU A 74 6.47 5.31 10.55
CA LEU A 74 6.48 3.85 10.78
C LEU A 74 6.61 3.04 9.47
N SER A 75 6.20 3.65 8.36
CA SER A 75 6.26 3.08 7.02
C SER A 75 7.63 3.25 6.37
N SER A 76 8.59 3.95 6.99
CA SER A 76 9.93 4.09 6.44
C SER A 76 10.58 2.73 6.16
N GLY A 77 11.22 2.60 4.99
CA GLY A 77 11.85 1.37 4.51
C GLY A 77 10.86 0.27 4.08
N THR A 78 9.55 0.53 4.07
CA THR A 78 8.56 -0.43 3.57
C THR A 78 8.26 -0.19 2.09
N PRO A 79 7.93 -1.24 1.32
CA PRO A 79 7.60 -1.09 -0.10
C PRO A 79 6.26 -0.38 -0.32
N TYR A 80 6.21 0.45 -1.35
CA TYR A 80 5.01 1.08 -1.88
C TYR A 80 5.13 1.22 -3.40
N LEU A 81 4.04 1.61 -4.08
CA LEU A 81 4.09 1.98 -5.49
C LEU A 81 3.28 3.25 -5.78
N ILE A 82 3.61 3.90 -6.89
CA ILE A 82 2.90 5.08 -7.39
C ILE A 82 2.16 4.68 -8.66
N ALA A 83 0.91 4.25 -8.52
CA ALA A 83 0.13 3.70 -9.65
C ALA A 83 -0.09 4.69 -10.81
N ARG A 84 0.04 6.00 -10.55
CA ARG A 84 -0.05 7.06 -11.57
C ARG A 84 1.21 7.18 -12.44
N GLU A 85 2.36 6.73 -11.94
CA GLU A 85 3.61 6.75 -12.70
C GLU A 85 3.75 5.45 -13.49
N THR A 86 3.73 4.31 -12.82
CA THR A 86 3.73 2.99 -13.46
C THR A 86 2.82 2.03 -12.69
N PRO A 87 1.82 1.41 -13.34
CA PRO A 87 0.89 0.52 -12.67
C PRO A 87 1.52 -0.84 -12.36
N CYS A 88 1.04 -1.51 -11.32
CA CYS A 88 1.31 -2.93 -11.15
C CYS A 88 0.60 -3.71 -12.25
N ASP A 89 1.35 -4.43 -13.06
CA ASP A 89 0.87 -5.26 -14.16
C ASP A 89 0.39 -6.65 -13.71
N LEU A 90 0.39 -6.91 -12.39
CA LEU A 90 0.11 -8.21 -11.78
C LEU A 90 1.07 -9.32 -12.25
N CYS A 91 2.30 -8.96 -12.60
CA CYS A 91 3.32 -9.87 -13.14
C CYS A 91 2.80 -10.62 -14.37
N GLN A 92 2.22 -9.92 -15.35
CA GLN A 92 1.73 -10.54 -16.57
C GLN A 92 2.85 -11.31 -17.28
N GLY A 93 2.51 -12.49 -17.83
CA GLY A 93 3.50 -13.38 -18.45
C GLY A 93 4.41 -14.14 -17.47
N ARG A 94 4.19 -14.02 -16.15
CA ARG A 94 4.87 -14.83 -15.12
C ARG A 94 3.94 -15.88 -14.52
N SER A 95 4.50 -16.92 -13.93
CA SER A 95 3.75 -18.00 -13.25
C SER A 95 3.21 -17.58 -11.88
N GLN A 96 3.87 -16.63 -11.22
CA GLN A 96 3.53 -16.18 -9.87
C GLN A 96 3.82 -14.69 -9.67
N MET A 97 3.40 -14.15 -8.52
CA MET A 97 3.75 -12.78 -8.11
C MET A 97 5.12 -12.79 -7.42
N GLU A 98 6.15 -12.36 -8.14
CA GLU A 98 7.55 -12.41 -7.67
C GLU A 98 7.79 -11.60 -6.40
N CYS A 99 7.10 -10.46 -6.23
CA CYS A 99 7.18 -9.67 -5.00
C CYS A 99 6.69 -10.44 -3.76
N ILE A 100 5.65 -11.26 -3.90
CA ILE A 100 5.13 -12.12 -2.82
C ILE A 100 6.08 -13.29 -2.58
N ALA A 101 6.53 -13.96 -3.65
CA ALA A 101 7.45 -15.09 -3.57
C ALA A 101 8.79 -14.71 -2.90
N ALA A 102 9.26 -13.48 -3.12
CA ALA A 102 10.48 -12.97 -2.52
C ALA A 102 10.32 -12.50 -1.06
N CYS A 103 9.11 -12.49 -0.48
CA CYS A 103 8.87 -12.00 0.87
C CYS A 103 9.18 -13.09 1.93
N PRO A 104 10.27 -12.99 2.71
CA PRO A 104 10.68 -14.06 3.62
C PRO A 104 9.83 -14.16 4.89
N THR A 105 9.13 -13.08 5.27
CA THR A 105 8.38 -13.00 6.53
C THR A 105 6.88 -13.22 6.38
N GLY A 106 6.39 -13.36 5.15
CA GLY A 106 4.97 -13.39 4.86
C GLY A 106 4.26 -12.07 5.19
N ALA A 107 4.97 -10.93 5.14
CA ALA A 107 4.33 -9.61 5.16
C ALA A 107 3.43 -9.41 3.92
N LEU A 108 3.82 -10.00 2.79
CA LEU A 108 2.99 -10.17 1.61
C LEU A 108 2.47 -11.60 1.60
N THR A 109 1.16 -11.78 1.69
CA THR A 109 0.51 -13.09 1.79
C THR A 109 0.26 -13.68 0.40
N PRO A 110 0.55 -14.97 0.18
CA PRO A 110 0.21 -15.68 -1.06
C PRO A 110 -1.27 -15.55 -1.41
N LEU A 111 -1.55 -15.36 -2.70
CA LEU A 111 -2.89 -15.27 -3.27
C LEU A 111 -3.09 -16.45 -4.22
N ALA A 112 -4.25 -17.09 -4.16
CA ALA A 112 -4.57 -18.24 -5.01
C ALA A 112 -4.83 -17.81 -6.47
N ASP A 113 -5.38 -16.60 -6.66
CA ASP A 113 -5.67 -16.01 -7.97
C ASP A 113 -5.31 -14.52 -7.94
N ARG A 114 -4.81 -13.99 -9.06
CA ARG A 114 -4.49 -12.56 -9.24
C ARG A 114 -5.71 -11.64 -9.01
N ARG A 115 -6.94 -12.14 -9.22
CA ARG A 115 -8.21 -11.45 -8.92
C ARG A 115 -8.43 -11.18 -7.43
N GLN A 116 -7.67 -11.84 -6.56
CA GLN A 116 -7.72 -11.61 -5.10
C GLN A 116 -6.83 -10.44 -4.67
N VAL A 117 -6.06 -9.84 -5.57
CA VAL A 117 -5.22 -8.68 -5.25
C VAL A 117 -6.11 -7.52 -4.79
N ARG A 118 -5.78 -6.97 -3.62
CA ARG A 118 -6.44 -5.80 -3.01
C ARG A 118 -5.37 -4.81 -2.58
N MET A 119 -4.95 -3.96 -3.51
CA MET A 119 -3.92 -2.93 -3.27
C MET A 119 -4.50 -1.52 -3.15
N GLY A 120 -5.62 -1.25 -3.83
CA GLY A 120 -6.36 0.01 -3.78
C GLY A 120 -7.61 -0.06 -4.66
N LEU A 121 -8.41 0.99 -4.64
CA LEU A 121 -9.61 1.12 -5.48
C LEU A 121 -9.35 2.17 -6.57
N ALA A 122 -9.33 1.74 -7.82
CA ALA A 122 -9.30 2.66 -8.96
C ALA A 122 -10.69 3.27 -9.17
N VAL A 123 -10.74 4.58 -9.36
CA VAL A 123 -11.99 5.32 -9.62
C VAL A 123 -11.84 6.10 -10.91
N VAL A 124 -12.82 5.96 -11.80
CA VAL A 124 -12.88 6.76 -13.03
C VAL A 124 -13.34 8.17 -12.68
N ASP A 125 -12.51 9.16 -13.01
CA ASP A 125 -12.91 10.56 -12.93
C ASP A 125 -13.66 10.96 -14.21
N SER A 126 -14.97 11.08 -14.10
CA SER A 126 -15.84 11.46 -15.22
C SER A 126 -15.54 12.84 -15.81
N THR A 127 -14.88 13.73 -15.07
CA THR A 127 -14.55 15.07 -15.56
C THR A 127 -13.40 15.07 -16.55
N THR A 128 -12.44 14.15 -16.37
CA THR A 128 -11.25 14.02 -17.22
C THR A 128 -11.32 12.85 -18.20
N CYS A 129 -12.22 11.90 -17.99
CA CYS A 129 -12.36 10.71 -18.82
C CYS A 129 -12.91 11.05 -20.22
N LEU A 130 -12.18 10.67 -21.29
CA LEU A 130 -12.52 10.98 -22.68
C LEU A 130 -13.93 10.51 -23.11
N PRO A 131 -14.37 9.27 -22.83
CA PRO A 131 -15.73 8.82 -23.15
C PRO A 131 -16.84 9.59 -22.45
N PHE A 132 -16.61 10.13 -21.25
CA PHE A 132 -17.57 10.99 -20.56
C PHE A 132 -17.65 12.39 -21.20
N ASN A 133 -16.61 12.78 -21.94
CA ASN A 133 -16.48 14.06 -22.64
C ASN A 133 -16.73 13.94 -24.17
N GLY A 134 -17.39 12.86 -24.62
CA GLY A 134 -17.82 12.69 -26.01
C GLY A 134 -16.77 12.14 -26.98
N VAL A 135 -15.59 11.74 -26.48
CA VAL A 135 -14.52 11.18 -27.31
C VAL A 135 -14.46 9.66 -27.14
N SER A 136 -14.49 8.92 -28.25
CA SER A 136 -14.37 7.45 -28.23
C SER A 136 -12.97 7.02 -27.80
N CYS A 137 -12.85 6.38 -26.62
CA CYS A 137 -11.61 5.86 -26.09
C CYS A 137 -11.85 4.58 -25.27
N LYS A 138 -11.04 3.54 -25.48
CA LYS A 138 -11.09 2.25 -24.76
C LYS A 138 -9.73 1.83 -24.21
N ALA A 139 -8.80 2.77 -24.05
CA ALA A 139 -7.41 2.48 -23.71
C ALA A 139 -7.27 1.75 -22.36
N CYS A 140 -7.99 2.20 -21.33
CA CYS A 140 -8.00 1.55 -20.02
C CYS A 140 -8.59 0.14 -20.06
N TRP A 141 -9.60 -0.11 -20.90
CA TRP A 141 -10.18 -1.44 -21.10
C TRP A 141 -9.19 -2.40 -21.77
N HIS A 142 -8.47 -1.95 -22.81
CA HIS A 142 -7.45 -2.76 -23.48
C HIS A 142 -6.21 -3.02 -22.61
N ALA A 143 -5.82 -2.05 -21.78
CA ALA A 143 -4.69 -2.20 -20.86
C ALA A 143 -5.00 -3.09 -19.66
N CYS A 144 -6.28 -3.32 -19.35
CA CYS A 144 -6.68 -4.09 -18.18
C CYS A 144 -6.32 -5.57 -18.35
N PRO A 145 -5.68 -6.21 -17.35
CA PRO A 145 -5.43 -7.65 -17.35
C PRO A 145 -6.71 -8.50 -17.33
N PHE A 146 -7.83 -7.91 -16.89
CA PHE A 146 -9.12 -8.59 -16.73
C PHE A 146 -10.25 -7.77 -17.40
N PRO A 147 -10.25 -7.66 -18.74
CA PRO A 147 -11.27 -6.92 -19.46
C PRO A 147 -12.65 -7.54 -19.22
N ASN A 148 -13.68 -6.70 -19.06
CA ASN A 148 -15.06 -7.08 -18.72
C ASN A 148 -15.29 -7.67 -17.32
N GLU A 149 -14.22 -7.89 -16.54
CA GLU A 149 -14.31 -8.29 -15.14
C GLU A 149 -14.00 -7.12 -14.21
N ALA A 150 -12.80 -6.52 -14.37
CA ALA A 150 -12.35 -5.41 -13.51
C ALA A 150 -12.75 -4.03 -14.05
N ILE A 151 -12.79 -3.88 -15.37
CA ILE A 151 -13.31 -2.68 -16.04
C ILE A 151 -14.29 -3.10 -17.12
N ARG A 152 -15.49 -2.55 -17.06
CA ARG A 152 -16.55 -2.82 -18.04
C ARG A 152 -16.83 -1.55 -18.82
N LEU A 153 -17.42 -1.70 -20.00
CA LEU A 153 -17.91 -0.57 -20.77
C LEU A 153 -19.44 -0.60 -20.76
N ASP A 154 -20.06 0.55 -20.56
CA ASP A 154 -21.50 0.70 -20.77
C ASP A 154 -21.85 0.74 -22.27
N GLU A 155 -23.14 0.84 -22.58
CA GLU A 155 -23.64 0.90 -23.97
C GLU A 155 -23.08 2.08 -24.77
N ARG A 156 -22.64 3.14 -24.09
CA ARG A 156 -22.04 4.34 -24.69
C ARG A 156 -20.52 4.24 -24.77
N GLY A 157 -19.92 3.12 -24.39
CA GLY A 157 -18.48 2.89 -24.38
C GLY A 157 -17.75 3.59 -23.23
N ARG A 158 -18.44 3.98 -22.17
CA ARG A 158 -17.84 4.61 -20.97
C ARG A 158 -17.39 3.54 -19.97
N PRO A 159 -16.21 3.69 -19.36
CA PRO A 159 -15.74 2.73 -18.37
C PRO A 159 -16.55 2.83 -17.07
N ILE A 160 -17.00 1.67 -16.58
CA ILE A 160 -17.75 1.46 -15.33
C ILE A 160 -17.19 0.29 -14.53
#